data_AF-A0A2G5BDY2-F1
#
_entry.id   AF-A0A2G5BDY2-F1
#
_cell.length_a   1.000
_cell.length_b   1.000
_cell.length_c   1.000
_cell.angle_alpha   90.00
_cell.angle_beta   90.00
_cell.angle_gamma   90.00
#
_symmetry.space_group_name_H-M   'P 1'
#
loop_
_entity.id
_entity.type
_entity.pdbx_description
1 polymer ?
#
loop_
_entity_poly.entity_id
_entity_poly.type
_entity_poly.pdbx_seq_one_letter_code
_entity_poly.pdbx_strand_id
1 'polypeptide(L)'
;RVIFSFNVEASDCNTWGTIHGGCVFTIFNAAGKIATAVVANGAKNIVSTDLTTNYLSGVPVGSTISVEMECLRTTKSIGFLRGSIRDEKSMLCY
;
A
#
# COMPACT_ATOMS: atom_id res chain seq x y z
N ARG A 1 -8.20 -1.05 -10.67
CA ARG A 1 -7.58 -0.04 -9.77
C ARG A 1 -8.39 0.04 -8.49
N VAL A 2 -7.75 0.08 -7.33
CA VAL A 2 -8.40 0.24 -6.02
C VAL A 2 -7.66 1.34 -5.26
N ILE A 3 -8.39 2.21 -4.57
CA ILE A 3 -7.84 3.32 -3.79
C ILE A 3 -8.36 3.22 -2.36
N PHE A 4 -7.46 3.32 -1.39
CA PHE A 4 -7.77 3.35 0.03
C PHE A 4 -7.36 4.69 0.61
N SER A 5 -8.08 5.13 1.64
CA SER A 5 -7.66 6.23 2.51
C SER A 5 -7.12 5.64 3.80
N PHE A 6 -5.99 6.15 4.28
CA PHE A 6 -5.39 5.73 5.55
C PHE A 6 -5.02 6.95 6.38
N ASN A 7 -5.52 7.00 7.61
CA ASN A 7 -5.20 8.05 8.57
C ASN A 7 -3.99 7.60 9.38
N VAL A 8 -2.95 8.42 9.42
CA VAL A 8 -1.70 8.06 10.11
C VAL A 8 -1.83 8.33 11.60
N GLU A 9 -1.78 7.27 12.40
CA GLU A 9 -1.78 7.35 13.85
C GLU A 9 -0.36 7.26 14.43
N ALA A 10 -0.21 7.64 15.70
CA ALA A 10 1.09 7.59 16.38
C ALA A 10 1.65 6.16 16.45
N SER A 11 0.79 5.15 16.53
CA SER A 11 1.18 3.72 16.51
C SER A 11 1.77 3.26 15.19
N ASP A 12 1.50 3.98 14.09
CA ASP A 12 2.03 3.66 12.77
C ASP A 12 3.42 4.24 12.54
N CYS A 13 3.86 5.12 13.43
CA CYS A 13 5.04 5.95 13.24
C CYS A 13 6.30 5.36 13.84
N ASN A 14 7.44 5.75 13.26
CA ASN A 14 8.76 5.55 13.84
C ASN A 14 9.05 6.64 14.90
N THR A 15 10.23 6.56 15.51
CA THR A 15 10.69 7.51 16.55
C THR A 15 10.87 8.95 16.05
N TRP A 16 10.85 9.19 14.73
CA TRP A 16 10.90 10.52 14.12
C TRP A 16 9.52 11.11 13.82
N GLY A 17 8.43 10.41 14.16
CA GLY A 17 7.06 10.92 13.98
C GLY A 17 6.52 10.83 12.55
N THR A 18 7.15 9.99 11.71
CA THR A 18 6.66 9.65 10.36
C THR A 18 6.30 8.17 10.28
N ILE A 19 5.46 7.76 9.32
CA ILE A 19 5.10 6.34 9.13
C ILE A 19 6.36 5.46 9.12
N HIS A 20 6.37 4.43 9.97
CA HIS A 20 7.44 3.46 10.03
C HIS A 20 7.52 2.67 8.72
N GLY A 21 8.73 2.38 8.23
CA GLY A 21 8.89 1.68 6.94
C GLY A 21 8.17 0.32 6.89
N GLY A 22 8.24 -0.44 7.99
CA GLY A 22 7.47 -1.68 8.13
C GLY A 22 5.95 -1.50 8.13
N CYS A 23 5.45 -0.34 8.58
CA CYS A 23 4.02 -0.02 8.49
C CYS A 23 3.62 0.27 7.03
N VAL A 24 4.41 1.07 6.30
CA VAL A 24 4.23 1.27 4.85
C VAL A 24 4.19 -0.07 4.09
N PHE A 25 5.14 -0.97 4.38
CA PHE A 25 5.19 -2.29 3.78
C PHE A 25 3.93 -3.12 4.10
N THR A 26 3.45 -3.04 5.33
CA THR A 26 2.22 -3.72 5.78
C THR A 26 0.98 -3.17 5.08
N ILE A 27 0.89 -1.84 4.90
CA ILE A 27 -0.18 -1.17 4.16
C ILE A 27 -0.23 -1.68 2.72
N PHE A 28 0.91 -1.67 2.01
CA PHE A 28 0.97 -2.19 0.64
C PHE A 28 0.59 -3.67 0.56
N ASN A 29 1.05 -4.48 1.51
CA ASN A 29 0.72 -5.90 1.58
C ASN A 29 -0.79 -6.14 1.75
N ALA A 30 -1.43 -5.43 2.69
CA ALA A 30 -2.86 -5.52 2.93
C ALA A 30 -3.69 -5.02 1.73
N ALA A 31 -3.34 -3.84 1.20
CA ALA A 31 -4.00 -3.24 0.04
C ALA A 31 -3.83 -4.11 -1.22
N GLY A 32 -2.65 -4.69 -1.43
CA GLY A 32 -2.35 -5.58 -2.55
C GLY A 32 -3.17 -6.87 -2.53
N LYS A 33 -3.37 -7.47 -1.35
CA LYS A 33 -4.26 -8.62 -1.19
C LYS A 33 -5.70 -8.28 -1.60
N ILE A 34 -6.23 -7.16 -1.12
CA ILE A 34 -7.60 -6.71 -1.46
C ILE A 34 -7.71 -6.40 -2.96
N ALA A 35 -6.74 -5.66 -3.52
CA ALA A 35 -6.72 -5.34 -4.95
C ALA A 35 -6.68 -6.60 -5.82
N THR A 36 -5.89 -7.61 -5.42
CA THR A 36 -5.84 -8.91 -6.11
C THR A 36 -7.17 -9.64 -6.02
N ALA A 37 -7.81 -9.68 -4.85
CA ALA A 37 -9.11 -10.34 -4.67
C ALA A 37 -10.21 -9.71 -5.54
N VAL A 38 -10.20 -8.38 -5.69
CA VAL A 38 -11.14 -7.65 -6.55
C VAL A 38 -10.91 -8.00 -8.03
N VAL A 39 -9.66 -8.06 -8.49
CA VAL A 39 -9.34 -8.33 -9.90
C VAL A 39 -9.46 -9.80 -10.26
N ALA A 40 -9.17 -10.71 -9.33
CA ALA A 40 -9.21 -12.16 -9.54
C ALA A 40 -10.59 -12.79 -9.23
N ASN A 41 -11.68 -12.04 -9.38
CA ASN A 41 -13.06 -12.50 -9.16
C ASN A 41 -13.28 -13.25 -7.83
N GLY A 42 -12.71 -12.75 -6.73
CA GLY A 42 -12.96 -13.29 -5.39
C GLY A 42 -12.09 -14.48 -5.00
N ALA A 43 -10.88 -14.61 -5.56
CA ALA A 43 -9.89 -15.57 -5.08
C ALA A 43 -9.67 -15.44 -3.56
N LYS A 44 -9.81 -16.55 -2.82
CA LYS A 44 -9.82 -16.55 -1.34
C LYS A 44 -8.46 -16.81 -0.71
N ASN A 45 -7.57 -17.50 -1.42
CA ASN A 45 -6.27 -17.94 -0.93
C ASN A 45 -5.15 -17.14 -1.61
N ILE A 46 -5.01 -15.88 -1.19
CA ILE A 46 -4.00 -14.95 -1.73
C ILE A 46 -2.94 -14.72 -0.66
N VAL A 47 -1.68 -14.92 -1.04
CA VAL A 47 -0.49 -14.63 -0.24
C VAL A 47 0.48 -13.81 -1.08
N SER A 48 1.18 -12.87 -0.45
CA SER A 48 2.24 -12.12 -1.10
C SER A 48 3.52 -12.95 -1.11
N THR A 49 4.13 -13.12 -2.28
CA THR A 49 5.41 -13.82 -2.42
C THR A 49 6.58 -12.84 -2.29
N ASP A 50 6.42 -11.65 -2.89
CA ASP A 50 7.45 -10.64 -3.00
C ASP A 50 6.81 -9.24 -2.92
N LEU A 51 7.50 -8.32 -2.26
CA LEU A 51 7.13 -6.91 -2.23
C LEU A 51 8.41 -6.06 -2.14
N THR A 52 8.47 -5.02 -2.96
CA THR A 52 9.57 -4.03 -2.96
C THR A 52 8.96 -2.65 -2.87
N THR A 53 9.54 -1.80 -2.03
CA THR A 53 9.04 -0.44 -1.76
C THR A 53 10.19 0.55 -1.84
N ASN A 54 9.92 1.72 -2.43
CA ASN A 54 10.84 2.85 -2.42
C ASN A 54 10.32 3.90 -1.42
N TYR A 55 11.21 4.44 -0.60
CA TYR A 55 10.85 5.42 0.42
C TYR A 55 11.34 6.80 -0.03
N LEU A 56 10.45 7.58 -0.65
CA LEU A 56 10.81 8.84 -1.28
C LEU A 56 10.64 10.03 -0.34
N SER A 57 9.54 10.06 0.42
CA SER A 57 9.22 11.15 1.35
C SER A 57 8.45 10.64 2.56
N GLY A 58 8.83 11.12 3.76
CA GLY A 58 8.19 10.74 5.01
C GLY A 58 6.82 11.41 5.19
N VAL A 59 5.83 10.63 5.61
CA VAL A 59 4.49 11.13 5.94
C VAL A 59 4.38 11.29 7.46
N PRO A 60 4.08 12.49 8.00
CA PRO A 60 4.00 12.71 9.43
C PRO A 60 2.69 12.17 10.03
N VAL A 61 2.73 11.89 11.34
CA VAL A 61 1.54 11.58 12.15
C VAL A 61 0.42 12.61 11.94
N GLY A 62 -0.83 12.15 11.91
CA GLY A 62 -2.01 12.99 11.70
C GLY A 62 -2.33 13.32 10.24
N SER A 63 -1.47 12.92 9.30
CA SER A 63 -1.77 13.05 7.86
C SER A 63 -2.80 12.03 7.41
N THR A 64 -3.55 12.36 6.36
CA THR A 64 -4.30 11.39 5.57
C THR A 64 -3.56 11.06 4.28
N ILE A 65 -3.37 9.78 3.98
CA ILE A 65 -2.73 9.34 2.73
C ILE A 65 -3.71 8.58 1.85
N SER A 66 -3.51 8.69 0.53
CA SER A 66 -4.15 7.82 -0.44
C SER A 66 -3.22 6.69 -0.82
N VAL A 67 -3.68 5.44 -0.67
CA VAL A 67 -2.98 4.23 -1.09
C VAL A 67 -3.64 3.72 -2.36
N GLU A 68 -2.94 3.78 -3.47
CA GLU A 68 -3.42 3.32 -4.75
C GLU A 68 -2.76 2.01 -5.13
N MET A 69 -3.58 1.03 -5.54
CA MET A 69 -3.14 -0.25 -6.08
C MET A 69 -3.68 -0.47 -7.48
N GLU A 70 -2.77 -0.76 -8.40
CA GLU A 70 -3.05 -1.15 -9.78
C GLU A 70 -2.59 -2.59 -10.02
N CYS A 71 -3.47 -3.41 -10.60
CA CYS A 71 -3.06 -4.73 -11.09
C CYS A 71 -2.56 -4.57 -12.52
N LEU A 72 -1.26 -4.81 -12.73
CA LEU A 72 -0.61 -4.68 -14.02
C LEU A 72 -0.88 -5.90 -14.90
N ARG A 73 -0.85 -7.09 -14.30
CA ARG A 73 -1.06 -8.37 -14.99
C ARG A 73 -1.43 -9.45 -13.99
N THR A 74 -2.24 -10.40 -14.42
CA THR A 74 -2.46 -11.67 -13.73
C THR A 74 -2.01 -12.84 -14.62
N THR A 75 -1.54 -13.90 -13.99
CA THR A 75 -1.35 -15.21 -14.60
C THR A 75 -2.31 -16.21 -13.97
N LYS A 76 -2.13 -17.50 -14.24
CA LYS A 76 -2.90 -18.56 -13.57
C LYS A 76 -2.77 -18.52 -12.03
N SER A 77 -1.61 -18.11 -11.50
CA SER A 77 -1.32 -18.22 -10.06
C SER A 77 -0.60 -17.02 -9.43
N ILE A 78 -0.23 -15.99 -10.22
CA ILE A 78 0.51 -14.82 -9.72
C ILE A 78 -0.16 -13.54 -10.22
N GLY A 79 -0.38 -12.60 -9.31
CA GLY A 79 -0.78 -11.22 -9.62
C GLY A 79 0.42 -10.28 -9.50
N PHE A 80 0.63 -9.45 -10.51
CA PHE A 80 1.62 -8.37 -10.48
C PHE A 80 0.90 -7.06 -10.21
N LEU A 81 1.32 -6.36 -9.16
CA LEU A 81 0.70 -5.11 -8.74
C LEU A 81 1.73 -3.99 -8.68
N ARG A 82 1.25 -2.77 -8.89
CA ARG A 82 1.98 -1.54 -8.58
C ARG A 82 1.19 -0.77 -7.53
N GLY A 83 1.89 -0.40 -6.46
CA GLY A 83 1.36 0.47 -5.42
C GLY A 83 1.96 1.86 -5.52
N SER A 84 1.21 2.88 -5.09
CA SER A 84 1.76 4.18 -4.73
C SER A 84 0.99 4.77 -3.55
N ILE A 85 1.71 5.41 -2.64
CA ILE A 85 1.14 6.23 -1.57
C ILE A 85 1.41 7.68 -1.86
N ARG A 86 0.36 8.50 -1.73
CA ARG A 86 0.44 9.95 -1.88
C ARG A 86 -0.12 10.65 -0.66
N ASP A 87 0.45 11.81 -0.35
CA ASP A 87 -0.06 12.71 0.68
C ASP A 87 -1.32 13.46 0.21
N GLU A 88 -1.85 14.31 1.09
CA GLU A 88 -3.03 15.15 0.82
C GLU A 88 -2.83 16.14 -0.34
N LYS A 89 -1.57 16.44 -0.68
CA LYS A 89 -1.18 17.30 -1.81
C LYS A 89 -0.95 16.48 -3.09
N SER A 90 -1.26 15.19 -3.09
CA SER A 90 -1.04 14.25 -4.18
C SER A 90 0.43 14.01 -4.54
N MET A 91 1.36 14.39 -3.66
CA MET A 91 2.79 14.15 -3.83
C MET A 91 3.12 12.68 -3.53
N LEU A 92 3.98 12.08 -4.33
CA LEU A 92 4.38 10.67 -4.17
C LEU A 92 5.32 10.51 -2.96
N CYS A 93 4.94 9.64 -2.03
CA CYS A 93 5.68 9.37 -0.81
C CYS A 93 6.36 7.99 -0.83
N TYR A 94 5.60 6.95 -1.23
CA TYR A 94 6.01 5.55 -1.23
C TYR A 94 5.50 4.78 -2.45
#